data_AF-A0A3N5NB73-F1
#
_entry.id   AF-A0A3N5NB73-F1
#
_cell.length_a   1.000
_cell.length_b   1.000
_cell.length_c   1.000
_cell.angle_alpha   90.00
_cell.angle_beta   90.00
_cell.angle_gamma   90.00
#
_symmetry.space_group_name_H-M   'P 1'
#
loop_
_entity.id
_entity.type
_entity.pdbx_description
1 polymer ?
#
loop_
_entity_poly.entity_id
_entity_poly.type
_entity_poly.pdbx_seq_one_letter_code
_entity_poly.pdbx_strand_id
1 'polypeptide(L)'
;MTWTLLKSAGSTWRRKDTRYYPPPAAKRAGRWLEKEKPDLIILDLMMEKLDAGMALSQKIKADPRLSSTPILMLTSISRDTGMDFTPRTAEELEKLKVDDFHTKPIKGKTLLEKVEKLLERAEKPANP
;
A
#
# COMPACT_ATOMS: atom_id res chain seq x y z
N MET A 1 0.25 8.03 -14.02
CA MET A 1 1.05 6.77 -13.99
C MET A 1 1.07 6.30 -12.55
N THR A 2 0.38 5.20 -12.28
CA THR A 2 -0.14 4.82 -10.96
C THR A 2 0.62 3.57 -10.49
N TRP A 3 1.28 3.65 -9.34
CA TRP A 3 2.23 2.64 -8.85
C TRP A 3 1.66 1.93 -7.63
N THR A 4 1.53 0.60 -7.71
CA THR A 4 1.17 -0.32 -6.62
C THR A 4 2.23 -1.43 -6.60
N LEU A 5 2.91 -1.64 -5.47
CA LEU A 5 4.10 -2.50 -5.30
C LEU A 5 3.86 -3.51 -4.17
N LEU A 6 4.14 -4.79 -4.41
CA LEU A 6 3.99 -5.86 -3.43
C LEU A 6 5.23 -6.79 -3.44
N LYS A 7 5.78 -7.15 -2.27
CA LYS A 7 6.95 -8.08 -2.09
C LYS A 7 6.48 -9.38 -1.44
N SER A 8 7.14 -10.53 -1.67
CA SER A 8 7.14 -11.71 -0.78
C SER A 8 8.60 -12.19 -0.55
N ALA A 9 8.83 -12.93 0.54
CA ALA A 9 10.01 -12.94 1.41
C ALA A 9 11.42 -13.21 0.83
N GLY A 10 12.42 -12.64 1.54
CA GLY A 10 13.80 -13.14 1.63
C GLY A 10 14.85 -12.48 0.72
N SER A 11 15.66 -11.56 1.26
CA SER A 11 16.85 -10.89 0.67
C SER A 11 16.65 -9.48 0.12
N THR A 12 17.75 -8.71 0.19
CA THR A 12 17.94 -7.28 -0.14
C THR A 12 17.12 -6.79 -1.34
N TRP A 13 16.43 -5.65 -1.20
CA TRP A 13 15.57 -5.05 -2.24
C TRP A 13 16.32 -4.90 -3.58
N ARG A 14 16.01 -5.78 -4.55
CA ARG A 14 16.48 -5.68 -5.94
C ARG A 14 15.27 -5.46 -6.84
N ARG A 15 15.44 -4.65 -7.89
CA ARG A 15 14.44 -4.37 -8.95
C ARG A 15 13.75 -5.61 -9.55
N LYS A 16 14.31 -6.82 -9.37
CA LYS A 16 13.85 -8.08 -9.97
C LYS A 16 12.76 -8.81 -9.17
N ASP A 17 12.66 -8.58 -7.86
CA ASP A 17 11.72 -9.31 -6.99
C ASP A 17 10.41 -8.54 -6.75
N THR A 18 10.25 -7.41 -7.43
CA THR A 18 9.05 -6.59 -7.41
C THR A 18 8.06 -7.06 -8.47
N ARG A 19 6.90 -7.59 -8.08
CA ARG A 19 5.81 -7.86 -9.02
C ARG A 19 4.87 -6.65 -9.08
N TYR A 20 4.73 -6.11 -10.29
CA TYR A 20 3.85 -4.99 -10.62
C TYR A 20 2.51 -5.50 -11.15
N TYR A 21 1.41 -4.94 -10.65
CA TYR A 21 0.07 -5.16 -11.19
C TYR A 21 -0.50 -3.82 -11.69
N PRO A 22 -0.66 -3.62 -13.02
CA PRO A 22 -1.22 -2.39 -13.55
C PRO A 22 -2.71 -2.22 -13.17
N PRO A 23 -3.22 -0.96 -13.13
CA PRO A 23 -4.61 -0.68 -12.81
C PRO A 23 -5.48 -1.10 -14.01
N PRO A 24 -6.23 -2.21 -13.90
CA PRO A 24 -7.70 -2.10 -13.80
C PRO A 24 -8.37 -3.25 -13.01
N ALA A 25 -7.82 -3.75 -11.89
CA ALA A 25 -8.55 -4.78 -11.16
C ALA A 25 -8.19 -4.91 -9.68
N ALA A 26 -8.87 -4.14 -8.83
CA ALA A 26 -9.08 -4.55 -7.43
C ALA A 26 -9.53 -6.02 -7.33
N LYS A 27 -10.30 -6.51 -8.32
CA LYS A 27 -10.67 -7.93 -8.49
C LYS A 27 -9.47 -8.87 -8.73
N ARG A 28 -8.46 -8.49 -9.51
CA ARG A 28 -7.27 -9.34 -9.76
C ARG A 28 -6.33 -9.30 -8.57
N ALA A 29 -6.17 -8.14 -7.94
CA ALA A 29 -5.43 -8.01 -6.69
C ALA A 29 -6.00 -8.94 -5.61
N GLY A 30 -7.32 -8.95 -5.43
CA GLY A 30 -7.99 -9.87 -4.49
C GLY A 30 -7.68 -11.35 -4.75
N ARG A 31 -7.83 -11.83 -5.99
CA ARG A 31 -7.52 -13.23 -6.35
C ARG A 31 -6.06 -13.61 -6.16
N TRP A 32 -5.15 -12.65 -6.30
CA TRP A 32 -3.73 -12.89 -6.07
C TRP A 32 -3.41 -12.97 -4.57
N LEU A 33 -3.97 -12.05 -3.79
CA LEU A 33 -3.88 -12.03 -2.33
C LEU A 33 -4.51 -13.28 -1.67
N GLU A 34 -5.40 -13.98 -2.37
CA GLU A 34 -5.89 -15.29 -1.93
C GLU A 34 -4.80 -16.38 -1.90
N LYS A 35 -3.79 -16.27 -2.77
CA LYS A 35 -2.74 -17.29 -2.99
C LYS A 35 -1.37 -16.88 -2.46
N GLU A 36 -1.13 -15.59 -2.33
CA GLU A 36 0.18 -15.04 -1.97
C GLU A 36 0.09 -14.17 -0.71
N LYS A 37 1.10 -14.25 0.14
CA LYS A 37 1.24 -13.41 1.33
C LYS A 37 2.34 -12.37 1.12
N PRO A 38 2.00 -11.14 0.75
CA PRO A 38 2.98 -10.09 0.60
C PRO A 38 3.56 -9.60 1.94
N ASP A 39 4.82 -9.17 1.91
CA ASP A 39 5.54 -8.51 3.00
C ASP A 39 5.16 -7.02 3.12
N LEU A 40 4.70 -6.40 2.03
CA LEU A 40 4.25 -5.01 1.97
C LEU A 40 3.36 -4.78 0.77
N ILE A 41 2.39 -3.88 0.87
CA ILE A 41 1.48 -3.45 -0.20
C ILE A 41 1.62 -1.95 -0.41
N ILE A 42 1.88 -1.49 -1.64
CA ILE A 42 1.73 -0.09 -2.02
C ILE A 42 0.45 0.01 -2.83
N LEU A 43 -0.49 0.89 -2.49
CA LEU A 43 -1.83 0.95 -3.07
C LEU A 43 -2.17 2.38 -3.53
N ASP A 44 -2.81 2.56 -4.68
CA ASP A 44 -3.37 3.88 -5.02
C ASP A 44 -4.77 4.03 -4.41
N LEU A 45 -5.05 5.19 -3.82
CA LEU A 45 -6.39 5.57 -3.35
C LEU A 45 -7.38 5.61 -4.52
N MET A 46 -6.98 6.26 -5.61
CA MET A 46 -7.79 6.42 -6.81
C MET A 46 -7.34 5.41 -7.86
N MET A 47 -8.24 4.47 -8.17
CA MET A 47 -8.08 3.52 -9.27
C MET A 47 -9.14 3.82 -10.34
N GLU A 48 -10.05 2.89 -10.61
CA GLU A 48 -11.21 3.12 -11.49
C GLU A 48 -12.28 4.01 -10.82
N LYS A 49 -12.30 4.00 -9.48
CA LYS A 49 -13.18 4.81 -8.63
C LYS A 49 -12.35 5.45 -7.52
N LEU A 50 -12.87 6.56 -6.98
CA LEU A 50 -12.20 7.38 -5.97
C LEU A 50 -12.00 6.63 -4.63
N ASP A 51 -12.91 5.71 -4.30
CA ASP A 51 -12.93 4.93 -3.06
C ASP A 51 -12.34 3.52 -3.20
N ALA A 52 -11.97 3.10 -4.41
CA ALA A 52 -11.58 1.72 -4.69
C ALA A 52 -10.33 1.29 -3.92
N GLY A 53 -9.35 2.19 -3.75
CA GLY A 53 -8.16 1.91 -2.94
C GLY A 53 -8.50 1.73 -1.46
N MET A 54 -9.36 2.59 -0.92
CA MET A 54 -9.79 2.50 0.48
C MET A 54 -10.61 1.23 0.74
N ALA A 55 -11.52 0.85 -0.17
CA ALA A 55 -12.28 -0.39 -0.04
C ALA A 55 -11.35 -1.63 -0.07
N LEU A 56 -10.30 -1.60 -0.89
CA LEU A 56 -9.34 -2.70 -0.99
C LEU A 56 -8.45 -2.78 0.27
N SER A 57 -7.97 -1.66 0.83
CA SER A 57 -7.18 -1.69 2.07
C SER A 57 -7.99 -2.25 3.23
N GLN A 58 -9.26 -1.86 3.37
CA GLN A 58 -10.17 -2.42 4.37
C GLN A 58 -10.36 -3.93 4.20
N LYS A 59 -10.59 -4.39 2.96
CA LYS A 59 -10.71 -5.83 2.67
C LYS A 59 -9.44 -6.61 3.01
N ILE A 60 -8.27 -6.05 2.71
CA ILE A 60 -6.97 -6.66 3.03
C ILE A 60 -6.80 -6.78 4.54
N LYS A 61 -7.05 -5.70 5.28
CA LYS A 61 -6.91 -5.69 6.74
C LYS A 61 -7.93 -6.59 7.45
N ALA A 62 -9.08 -6.85 6.81
CA ALA A 62 -10.08 -7.79 7.31
C ALA A 62 -9.70 -9.28 7.11
N ASP A 63 -8.77 -9.60 6.20
CA ASP A 63 -8.27 -10.97 6.03
C ASP A 63 -7.21 -11.26 7.11
N PRO A 64 -7.42 -12.23 8.02
CA PRO A 64 -6.47 -12.55 9.09
C PRO A 64 -5.07 -12.93 8.58
N ARG A 65 -4.95 -13.40 7.33
CA ARG A 65 -3.66 -13.77 6.73
C ARG A 65 -2.82 -12.56 6.33
N LEU A 66 -3.48 -11.43 6.07
CA LEU A 66 -2.92 -10.21 5.49
C LEU A 66 -3.07 -8.99 6.41
N SER A 67 -3.78 -9.13 7.54
CA SER A 67 -4.04 -8.05 8.49
C SER A 67 -2.77 -7.41 9.03
N SER A 68 -1.71 -8.22 9.20
CA SER A 68 -0.38 -7.76 9.60
C SER A 68 0.49 -7.25 8.44
N THR A 69 0.08 -7.42 7.18
CA THR A 69 0.84 -6.89 6.05
C THR A 69 0.74 -5.37 6.02
N PRO A 70 1.87 -4.64 6.01
CA PRO A 70 1.88 -3.18 5.94
C PRO A 70 1.37 -2.67 4.60
N ILE A 71 0.57 -1.61 4.63
CA ILE A 71 0.02 -0.94 3.43
C ILE A 71 0.50 0.52 3.38
N LEU A 72 1.22 0.88 2.32
CA LEU A 72 1.54 2.26 1.95
C LEU A 72 0.56 2.75 0.88
N MET A 73 -0.23 3.77 1.17
CA MET A 73 -1.05 4.40 0.15
C MET A 73 -0.26 5.46 -0.61
N LEU A 74 -0.25 5.39 -1.95
CA LEU A 74 0.46 6.32 -2.82
C LEU A 74 -0.46 6.84 -3.92
N THR A 75 -0.91 8.10 -3.85
CA THR A 75 -1.98 8.60 -4.74
C THR A 75 -1.70 9.94 -5.41
N SER A 76 -2.36 10.19 -6.54
CA SER A 76 -2.33 11.45 -7.29
C SER A 76 -3.62 12.28 -7.13
N ILE A 77 -4.55 11.86 -6.27
CA ILE A 77 -5.90 12.45 -6.14
C ILE A 77 -5.90 13.98 -6.05
N SER A 78 -5.04 14.57 -5.21
CA SER A 78 -4.99 16.04 -5.05
C SER A 78 -4.60 16.77 -6.33
N ARG A 79 -3.74 16.15 -7.15
CA ARG A 79 -3.34 16.69 -8.45
C ARG A 79 -4.41 16.48 -9.52
N ASP A 80 -5.07 15.33 -9.51
CA ASP A 80 -5.97 14.91 -10.59
C ASP A 80 -7.39 15.46 -10.40
N THR A 81 -7.85 15.71 -9.17
CA THR A 81 -9.19 16.24 -8.88
C THR A 81 -9.21 17.56 -8.12
N GLY A 82 -8.06 18.07 -7.68
CA GLY A 82 -7.97 19.28 -6.84
C GLY A 82 -8.46 19.08 -5.39
N MET A 83 -8.81 17.84 -5.00
CA MET A 83 -9.29 17.53 -3.65
C MET A 83 -8.16 16.95 -2.79
N ASP A 84 -7.91 17.57 -1.64
CA ASP A 84 -6.88 17.09 -0.70
C ASP A 84 -7.45 15.99 0.22
N PHE A 85 -7.04 14.75 -0.02
CA PHE A 85 -7.34 13.59 0.82
C PHE A 85 -6.15 13.16 1.67
N THR A 86 -5.17 14.04 1.86
CA THR A 86 -4.01 13.74 2.69
C THR A 86 -4.45 13.65 4.15
N PRO A 87 -4.29 12.50 4.82
CA PRO A 87 -4.58 12.38 6.24
C PRO A 87 -3.60 13.25 7.03
N ARG A 88 -4.14 14.09 7.92
CA ARG A 88 -3.40 15.00 8.81
C ARG A 88 -3.36 14.49 10.24
N THR A 89 -4.23 13.54 10.58
CA THR A 89 -4.29 12.91 11.89
C THR A 89 -4.11 11.40 11.81
N ALA A 90 -3.71 10.78 12.92
CA ALA A 90 -3.63 9.32 13.03
C ALA A 90 -5.01 8.67 12.83
N GLU A 91 -6.08 9.30 13.30
CA GLU A 91 -7.46 8.82 13.12
C GLU A 91 -7.87 8.81 11.64
N GLU A 92 -7.51 9.83 10.86
CA GLU A 92 -7.77 9.87 9.42
C GLU A 92 -7.00 8.78 8.67
N LEU A 93 -5.74 8.55 9.04
CA LEU A 93 -4.94 7.46 8.48
C LEU A 93 -5.53 6.09 8.84
N GLU A 94 -6.02 5.92 10.08
CA GLU A 94 -6.63 4.67 10.52
C GLU A 94 -7.95 4.38 9.81
N LYS A 95 -8.75 5.41 9.47
CA LYS A 95 -9.96 5.25 8.64
C LYS A 95 -9.66 4.70 7.25
N LEU A 96 -8.51 5.06 6.69
CA LEU A 96 -8.02 4.49 5.43
C LEU A 96 -7.53 3.04 5.58
N LYS A 97 -7.32 2.57 6.82
CA LYS A 97 -6.77 1.24 7.15
C LYS A 97 -5.43 0.98 6.45
N VAL A 98 -4.56 1.98 6.45
CA VAL A 98 -3.20 1.91 5.92
C VAL A 98 -2.18 2.31 6.98
N ASP A 99 -0.95 1.87 6.79
CA ASP A 99 0.16 2.06 7.74
C ASP A 99 0.97 3.33 7.45
N ASP A 100 0.97 3.77 6.19
CA ASP A 100 1.56 5.04 5.77
C ASP A 100 0.83 5.56 4.52
N PHE A 101 0.94 6.87 4.27
CA PHE A 101 0.34 7.56 3.14
C PHE A 101 1.36 8.52 2.51
N HIS A 102 1.27 8.68 1.19
CA HIS A 102 2.02 9.69 0.46
C HIS A 102 1.31 10.13 -0.82
N THR A 103 1.49 11.38 -1.21
CA THR A 103 1.00 11.89 -2.50
C THR A 103 2.07 11.79 -3.58
N LYS A 104 1.69 11.68 -4.84
CA LYS A 104 2.62 11.79 -5.97
C LYS A 104 2.83 13.28 -6.30
N PRO A 105 4.04 13.68 -6.73
CA PRO A 105 5.22 12.84 -7.01
C PRO A 105 5.97 12.41 -5.75
N ILE A 106 6.45 11.17 -5.75
CA ILE A 106 7.38 10.65 -4.73
C ILE A 106 8.74 10.37 -5.39
N LYS A 107 9.83 10.83 -4.75
CA LYS A 107 11.19 10.50 -5.21
C LYS A 107 11.51 9.06 -4.88
N GLY A 108 12.29 8.39 -5.73
CA GLY A 108 12.67 6.99 -5.52
C GLY A 108 13.32 6.73 -4.16
N LYS A 109 14.19 7.64 -3.70
CA LYS A 109 14.80 7.58 -2.36
C LYS A 109 13.75 7.60 -1.24
N THR A 110 12.81 8.54 -1.29
CA THR A 110 11.73 8.65 -0.29
C THR A 110 10.79 7.46 -0.30
N LEU A 111 10.51 6.90 -1.47
CA LEU A 111 9.71 5.68 -1.59
C LEU A 111 10.42 4.50 -0.92
N LEU A 112 11.72 4.36 -1.15
CA LEU A 112 12.54 3.31 -0.55
C LEU A 112 12.59 3.44 0.97
N GLU A 113 12.86 4.63 1.50
CA GLU A 113 12.90 4.89 2.95
C GLU A 113 11.58 4.50 3.63
N LYS A 114 10.43 4.82 3.01
CA LYS A 114 9.11 4.42 3.51
C LYS A 114 8.90 2.92 3.48
N VAL A 115 9.28 2.26 2.39
CA VAL A 115 9.16 0.81 2.23
C VAL A 115 10.01 0.09 3.27
N GLU A 116 11.27 0.48 3.44
CA GLU A 116 12.19 -0.08 4.42
C GLU A 116 11.64 0.08 5.84
N LYS A 117 11.20 1.28 6.21
CA LYS A 117 10.60 1.55 7.53
C LYS A 117 9.37 0.69 7.81
N LEU A 118 8.52 0.46 6.81
CA LEU A 118 7.33 -0.38 6.95
C LEU A 118 7.67 -1.87 7.08
N LEU A 119 8.65 -2.35 6.31
CA LEU A 119 9.13 -3.73 6.40
C LEU A 119 9.80 -4.00 7.75
N GLU A 120 10.64 -3.09 8.24
CA GLU A 120 11.26 -3.22 9.58
C GLU A 120 10.21 -3.28 10.70
N ARG A 121 9.14 -2.48 10.58
CA ARG A 121 8.02 -2.50 11.54
C ARG A 121 7.24 -3.80 11.49
N ALA A 122 7.09 -4.42 10.32
CA ALA A 122 6.42 -5.70 10.17
C ALA A 122 7.28 -6.88 10.66
N GLU A 123 8.60 -6.80 10.50
CA GLU A 123 9.55 -7.81 10.99
C GLU A 123 9.80 -7.75 12.50
N LYS A 124 9.60 -6.59 13.14
CA LYS A 124 9.63 -6.43 14.59
C LYS A 124 8.20 -6.41 15.14
N PRO A 125 7.53 -7.57 15.31
CA PRO A 125 6.33 -7.58 16.13
C PRO A 125 6.72 -7.07 17.52
N ALA A 126 5.89 -6.17 18.06
CA ALA A 126 6.09 -5.54 19.36
C ALA A 126 6.63 -6.57 20.36
N ASN A 127 7.87 -6.35 20.81
CA ASN A 127 8.39 -7.06 21.96
C ASN A 127 7.42 -6.73 23.13
N PRO A 128 6.78 -7.73 23.76
CA PRO A 128 5.92 -7.49 24.91
C PRO A 128 6.68 -6.81 26.05
#